data_AF-A0A7V9JR42-F1
#
_entry.id   AF-A0A7V9JR42-F1
#
_cell.length_a   1.000
_cell.length_b   1.000
_cell.length_c   1.000
_cell.angle_alpha   90.00
_cell.angle_beta   90.00
_cell.angle_gamma   90.00
#
_symmetry.space_group_name_H-M   'P 1'
#
loop_
_entity.id
_entity.type
_entity.pdbx_description
1 polymer ?
#
loop_
_entity_poly.entity_id
_entity_poly.type
_entity_poly.pdbx_seq_one_letter_code
_entity_poly.pdbx_strand_id
1 'polypeptide(L)'
;MSAVALDLDGVLGDTRQLWQDWLADAARRFASIAELDLAALPEDRGEAAAELDRWSEAGIGDWRAGLERFASERAPVYLRPDAEASAALRRLAGRGLRLGAFTDAPEPLARVAVSQLGATRRLEALEAGAGALERLLARLGWDAPVLRSRAELLVL
;
A
#
# COMPACT_ATOMS: atom_id res chain seq x y z
N MET A 1 23.53 -4.30 10.12
CA MET A 1 22.21 -4.00 9.53
C MET A 1 21.16 -4.32 10.57
N SER A 2 20.42 -3.33 11.06
CA SER A 2 19.40 -3.51 12.11
C SER A 2 17.96 -3.39 11.59
N ALA A 3 17.76 -2.94 10.35
CA ALA A 3 16.46 -2.75 9.74
C ALA A 3 16.48 -2.99 8.22
N VAL A 4 15.30 -3.16 7.61
CA VAL A 4 15.07 -3.25 6.16
C VAL A 4 13.74 -2.55 5.81
N ALA A 5 13.76 -1.74 4.75
CA ALA A 5 12.58 -1.14 4.16
C ALA A 5 12.12 -1.94 2.93
N LEU A 6 10.83 -2.24 2.83
CA LEU A 6 10.24 -3.07 1.78
C LEU A 6 9.25 -2.25 0.95
N ASP A 7 9.42 -2.23 -0.36
CA ASP A 7 8.39 -1.74 -1.27
C ASP A 7 7.22 -2.75 -1.26
N LEU A 8 6.06 -2.35 -0.75
CA LEU A 8 4.92 -3.25 -0.59
C LEU A 8 4.53 -3.90 -1.93
N ASP A 9 4.40 -3.09 -2.98
CA ASP A 9 3.87 -3.50 -4.27
C ASP A 9 4.88 -4.35 -5.04
N GLY A 10 6.17 -3.97 -4.97
CA GLY A 10 7.24 -4.72 -5.63
C GLY A 10 7.70 -5.98 -4.90
N VAL A 11 7.57 -6.03 -3.57
CA VAL A 11 8.09 -7.14 -2.75
C VAL A 11 6.98 -8.12 -2.35
N LEU A 12 5.85 -7.63 -1.86
CA LEU A 12 4.84 -8.46 -1.20
C LEU A 12 3.64 -8.73 -2.10
N GLY A 13 3.08 -7.70 -2.72
CA GLY A 13 1.98 -7.85 -3.67
C GLY A 13 1.50 -6.51 -4.23
N ASP A 14 1.37 -6.46 -5.55
CA ASP A 14 1.01 -5.26 -6.30
C ASP A 14 -0.46 -4.87 -6.09
N THR A 15 -0.69 -3.69 -5.52
CA THR A 15 -2.02 -3.14 -5.24
C THR A 15 -2.54 -2.20 -6.33
N ARG A 16 -1.80 -1.97 -7.41
CA ARG A 16 -2.16 -1.01 -8.46
C ARG A 16 -3.46 -1.38 -9.16
N GLN A 17 -3.64 -2.65 -9.55
CA GLN A 17 -4.87 -3.06 -10.22
C GLN A 17 -6.09 -2.92 -9.31
N LEU A 18 -5.97 -3.28 -8.04
CA LEU A 18 -7.04 -3.11 -7.05
C LEU A 18 -7.42 -1.63 -6.85
N TRP A 19 -6.43 -0.74 -6.85
CA TRP A 19 -6.64 0.71 -6.85
C TRP A 19 -7.39 1.20 -8.07
N GLN A 20 -6.96 0.81 -9.28
CA GLN A 20 -7.60 1.23 -10.52
C GLN A 20 -9.06 0.76 -10.63
N ASP A 21 -9.33 -0.49 -10.23
CA ASP A 21 -10.68 -1.02 -10.26
C ASP A 21 -11.60 -0.33 -9.23
N TRP A 22 -11.04 0.09 -8.09
CA TRP A 22 -11.77 0.93 -7.14
C TRP A 22 -12.05 2.32 -7.71
N LEU A 23 -11.08 2.98 -8.33
CA LEU A 23 -11.29 4.29 -8.96
C LEU A 23 -12.41 4.25 -10.01
N ALA A 24 -12.42 3.22 -10.85
CA ALA A 24 -13.47 3.01 -11.83
C ALA A 24 -14.84 2.76 -11.18
N ASP A 25 -14.89 2.02 -10.06
CA ASP A 25 -16.12 1.83 -9.27
C ASP A 25 -16.62 3.13 -8.62
N ALA A 26 -15.72 3.91 -8.03
CA ALA A 26 -16.01 5.19 -7.42
C ALA A 26 -16.56 6.19 -8.45
N ALA A 27 -15.91 6.34 -9.60
CA ALA A 27 -16.36 7.24 -10.66
C ALA A 27 -17.80 6.91 -11.12
N ARG A 28 -18.14 5.62 -11.27
CA ARG A 28 -19.50 5.20 -11.61
C ARG A 28 -20.50 5.46 -10.47
N ARG A 29 -20.11 5.19 -9.23
CA ARG A 29 -21.00 5.32 -8.05
C ARG A 29 -21.35 6.77 -7.76
N PHE A 30 -20.40 7.68 -7.94
CA PHE A 30 -20.54 9.08 -7.55
C PHE A 30 -20.93 10.01 -8.72
N ALA A 31 -20.99 9.50 -9.96
CA ALA A 31 -21.31 10.27 -11.16
C ALA A 31 -22.56 11.16 -11.06
N SER A 32 -23.58 10.78 -10.28
CA SER A 32 -24.80 11.57 -10.10
C SER A 32 -24.71 12.67 -9.02
N ILE A 33 -23.66 12.65 -8.20
CA ILE A 33 -23.44 13.57 -7.07
C ILE A 33 -22.32 14.55 -7.41
N ALA A 34 -21.18 14.01 -7.82
CA ALA A 34 -20.03 14.77 -8.28
C ALA A 34 -19.19 13.89 -9.21
N GLU A 35 -18.96 14.41 -10.41
CA GLU A 35 -18.12 13.73 -11.38
C GLU A 35 -16.69 13.60 -10.84
N LEU A 36 -16.10 12.41 -11.01
CA LEU A 36 -14.71 12.14 -10.70
C LEU A 36 -13.99 11.91 -12.03
N ASP A 37 -13.26 12.91 -12.49
CA ASP A 37 -12.44 12.81 -13.70
C ASP A 37 -11.17 11.99 -13.42
N LEU A 38 -11.21 10.72 -13.80
CA LEU A 38 -10.08 9.81 -13.63
C LEU A 38 -8.86 10.19 -14.48
N ALA A 39 -9.06 10.88 -15.61
CA ALA A 39 -7.95 11.29 -16.48
C ALA A 39 -7.19 12.50 -15.92
N ALA A 40 -7.83 13.28 -15.03
CA ALA A 40 -7.21 14.39 -14.33
C ALA A 40 -6.45 13.98 -13.06
N LEU A 41 -6.62 12.73 -12.58
CA LEU A 41 -5.92 12.25 -11.40
C LEU A 41 -4.42 12.02 -11.70
N PRO A 42 -3.52 12.43 -10.78
CA PRO A 42 -2.10 12.09 -10.86
C PRO A 42 -1.85 10.57 -10.94
N GLU A 43 -0.75 10.19 -11.59
CA GLU A 43 -0.31 8.78 -11.63
C GLU A 43 0.17 8.29 -10.26
N ASP A 44 0.83 9.15 -9.48
CA ASP A 44 1.21 8.84 -8.09
C ASP A 44 -0.06 8.69 -7.25
N ARG A 45 -0.22 7.52 -6.63
CA ARG A 45 -1.45 7.18 -5.90
C ARG A 45 -1.62 7.98 -4.62
N GLY A 46 -0.53 8.51 -4.06
CA GLY A 46 -0.55 9.39 -2.90
C GLY A 46 -1.01 10.80 -3.26
N GLU A 47 -0.54 11.32 -4.40
CA GLU A 47 -1.01 12.59 -4.96
C GLU A 47 -2.48 12.49 -5.41
N ALA A 48 -2.86 11.37 -6.04
CA ALA A 48 -4.25 11.09 -6.38
C ALA A 48 -5.15 11.02 -5.14
N ALA A 49 -4.68 10.43 -4.04
CA ALA A 49 -5.41 10.44 -2.76
C ALA A 49 -5.65 11.86 -2.25
N ALA A 50 -4.66 12.76 -2.38
CA ALA A 50 -4.81 14.16 -1.98
C ALA A 50 -5.82 14.91 -2.87
N GLU A 51 -5.94 14.56 -4.15
CA GLU A 51 -7.00 15.09 -5.01
C GLU A 51 -8.37 14.55 -4.63
N LEU A 52 -8.48 13.26 -4.29
CA LEU A 52 -9.72 12.68 -3.80
C LEU A 52 -10.17 13.29 -2.47
N ASP A 53 -9.23 13.69 -1.61
CA ASP A 53 -9.53 14.45 -0.40
C ASP A 53 -10.23 15.77 -0.74
N ARG A 54 -9.62 16.58 -1.62
CA ARG A 54 -10.20 17.84 -2.10
C ARG A 54 -11.55 17.63 -2.77
N TRP A 55 -11.66 16.60 -3.60
CA TRP A 55 -12.92 16.22 -4.24
C TRP A 55 -13.99 15.88 -3.20
N SER A 56 -13.65 15.17 -2.11
CA SER A 56 -14.60 14.81 -1.05
C SER A 56 -14.97 15.94 -0.10
N GLU A 57 -14.17 17.02 0.00
CA GLU A 57 -14.44 18.19 0.86
C GLU A 57 -15.78 18.88 0.52
N ALA A 58 -16.28 18.73 -0.71
CA ALA A 58 -17.62 19.19 -1.10
C ALA A 58 -18.77 18.33 -0.52
N GLY A 59 -18.49 17.43 0.43
CA GLY A 59 -19.48 16.59 1.13
C GLY A 59 -19.79 15.28 0.43
N ILE A 60 -18.95 14.87 -0.53
CA ILE A 60 -19.17 13.67 -1.35
C ILE A 60 -18.58 12.45 -0.65
N GLY A 61 -19.27 11.98 0.39
CA GLY A 61 -19.01 10.68 1.03
C GLY A 61 -17.61 10.47 1.63
N ASP A 62 -17.45 9.38 2.38
CA ASP A 62 -16.15 8.95 2.88
C ASP A 62 -15.51 7.98 1.89
N TRP A 63 -14.73 8.52 0.95
CA TRP A 63 -14.07 7.71 -0.08
C TRP A 63 -13.06 6.74 0.52
N ARG A 64 -12.41 7.07 1.65
CA ARG A 64 -11.43 6.21 2.32
C ARG A 64 -12.10 4.99 2.93
N ALA A 65 -13.21 5.17 3.64
CA ALA A 65 -14.00 4.04 4.13
C ALA A 65 -14.57 3.20 2.97
N GLY A 66 -14.97 3.86 1.88
CA GLY A 66 -15.38 3.20 0.64
C GLY A 66 -14.28 2.32 0.03
N LEU A 67 -13.05 2.83 -0.03
CA LEU A 67 -11.86 2.12 -0.48
C LEU A 67 -11.55 0.94 0.43
N GLU A 68 -11.52 1.15 1.75
CA GLU A 68 -11.22 0.07 2.71
C GLU A 68 -12.19 -1.10 2.55
N ARG A 69 -13.49 -0.81 2.44
CA ARG A 69 -14.52 -1.84 2.25
C ARG A 69 -14.33 -2.57 0.92
N PHE A 70 -14.20 -1.83 -0.18
CA PHE A 70 -14.00 -2.43 -1.51
C PHE A 70 -12.74 -3.29 -1.55
N ALA A 71 -11.63 -2.78 -1.02
CA ALA A 71 -10.37 -3.50 -0.95
C ALA A 71 -10.51 -4.74 -0.08
N SER A 72 -11.14 -4.66 1.09
CA SER A 72 -11.31 -5.81 2.00
C SER A 72 -12.10 -6.95 1.35
N GLU A 73 -13.14 -6.63 0.60
CA GLU A 73 -13.96 -7.62 -0.11
C GLU A 73 -13.23 -8.26 -1.30
N ARG A 74 -12.36 -7.49 -1.97
CA ARG A 74 -11.78 -7.88 -3.26
C ARG A 74 -10.32 -8.28 -3.19
N ALA A 75 -9.61 -7.98 -2.10
CA ALA A 75 -8.19 -8.23 -1.94
C ALA A 75 -7.78 -9.68 -2.25
N PRO A 76 -8.55 -10.74 -1.89
CA PRO A 76 -8.20 -12.11 -2.28
C PRO A 76 -8.13 -12.35 -3.78
N VAL A 77 -8.79 -11.55 -4.62
CA VAL A 77 -8.73 -11.67 -6.09
C VAL A 77 -7.39 -11.18 -6.63
N TYR A 78 -6.86 -10.11 -6.07
CA TYR A 78 -5.64 -9.42 -6.55
C TYR A 78 -4.39 -9.84 -5.80
N LEU A 79 -4.51 -10.14 -4.51
CA LEU A 79 -3.39 -10.32 -3.60
C LEU A 79 -3.40 -11.74 -3.05
N ARG A 80 -2.39 -12.51 -3.47
CA ARG A 80 -2.17 -13.88 -3.00
C ARG A 80 -0.95 -13.92 -2.09
N PRO A 81 -1.07 -14.43 -0.85
CA PRO A 81 0.08 -14.71 -0.02
C PRO A 81 1.09 -15.60 -0.74
N ASP A 82 2.35 -15.24 -0.62
CA ASP A 82 3.47 -16.00 -1.17
C ASP A 82 4.24 -16.69 -0.03
N ALA A 83 4.40 -18.01 -0.13
CA ALA A 83 5.01 -18.82 0.91
C ALA A 83 6.51 -18.53 1.08
N GLU A 84 7.21 -18.22 -0.01
CA GLU A 84 8.64 -17.91 0.00
C GLU A 84 8.89 -16.52 0.59
N ALA A 85 8.10 -15.52 0.19
CA ALA A 85 8.14 -14.19 0.79
C ALA A 85 7.83 -14.27 2.29
N SER A 86 6.79 -15.02 2.67
CA SER A 86 6.44 -15.25 4.07
C SER A 86 7.56 -15.96 4.84
N ALA A 87 8.27 -16.90 4.22
CA ALA A 87 9.44 -17.55 4.83
C ALA A 87 10.62 -16.58 4.98
N ALA A 88 10.88 -15.72 3.98
CA ALA A 88 11.95 -14.73 4.02
C ALA A 88 11.72 -13.69 5.12
N LEU A 89 10.52 -13.10 5.20
CA LEU A 89 10.15 -12.20 6.31
C LEU A 89 10.32 -12.86 7.67
N ARG A 90 9.96 -14.16 7.78
CA ARG A 90 10.16 -14.95 8.99
C ARG A 90 11.64 -15.09 9.36
N ARG A 91 12.49 -15.43 8.39
CA ARG A 91 13.94 -15.57 8.61
C ARG A 91 14.58 -14.24 9.03
N LEU A 92 14.25 -13.14 8.37
CA LEU A 92 14.80 -11.82 8.69
C LEU A 92 14.40 -11.37 10.10
N ALA A 93 13.12 -11.49 10.45
CA ALA A 93 12.64 -11.19 11.80
C ALA A 93 13.29 -12.12 12.86
N GLY A 94 13.49 -13.40 12.55
CA GLY A 94 14.18 -14.36 13.43
C GLY A 94 15.65 -14.04 13.67
N ARG A 95 16.30 -13.31 12.74
CA ARG A 95 17.65 -12.76 12.89
C ARG A 95 17.67 -11.43 13.67
N GLY A 96 16.50 -10.95 14.13
CA GLY A 96 16.36 -9.69 14.86
C GLY A 96 16.35 -8.44 13.98
N LEU A 97 16.17 -8.56 12.66
CA LEU A 97 16.03 -7.38 11.80
C LEU A 97 14.64 -6.77 11.97
N ARG A 98 14.61 -5.44 12.12
CA ARG A 98 13.40 -4.64 12.07
C ARG A 98 12.92 -4.51 10.62
N LEU A 99 11.65 -4.75 10.35
CA LEU A 99 11.11 -4.73 8.99
C LEU A 99 10.06 -3.63 8.90
N GLY A 100 10.14 -2.79 7.87
CA GLY A 100 9.07 -1.85 7.56
C GLY A 100 8.67 -1.94 6.10
N ALA A 101 7.44 -1.55 5.77
CA ALA A 101 6.96 -1.48 4.40
C ALA A 101 6.53 -0.06 4.04
N PHE A 102 6.69 0.30 2.78
CA PHE A 102 6.22 1.56 2.23
C PHE A 102 5.51 1.35 0.88
N THR A 103 4.62 2.27 0.52
CA THR A 103 3.89 2.27 -0.75
C THR A 103 3.38 3.67 -1.06
N ASP A 104 3.24 3.99 -2.34
CA ASP A 104 2.50 5.18 -2.80
C ASP A 104 0.97 5.00 -2.64
N ALA A 105 0.47 3.79 -2.38
CA ALA A 105 -0.95 3.54 -2.16
C ALA A 105 -1.51 4.37 -0.99
N PRO A 106 -2.80 4.77 -1.04
CA PRO A 106 -3.47 5.34 0.12
C PRO A 106 -3.47 4.37 1.31
N GLU A 107 -3.40 4.91 2.54
CA GLU A 107 -3.31 4.13 3.77
C GLU A 107 -4.37 3.01 3.89
N PRO A 108 -5.68 3.24 3.61
CA PRO A 108 -6.66 2.17 3.72
C PRO A 108 -6.35 0.95 2.84
N LEU A 109 -5.88 1.19 1.61
CA LEU A 109 -5.48 0.12 0.69
C LEU A 109 -4.22 -0.60 1.16
N ALA A 110 -3.22 0.15 1.62
CA ALA A 110 -1.97 -0.40 2.13
C ALA A 110 -2.22 -1.33 3.34
N ARG A 111 -3.09 -0.91 4.28
CA ARG A 111 -3.45 -1.69 5.47
C ARG A 111 -4.16 -3.00 5.12
N VAL A 112 -5.13 -2.93 4.21
CA VAL A 112 -5.83 -4.13 3.73
C VAL A 112 -4.84 -5.08 3.04
N ALA A 113 -3.96 -4.55 2.20
CA ALA A 113 -2.98 -5.35 1.47
C ALA A 113 -2.02 -6.10 2.40
N VAL A 114 -1.40 -5.42 3.40
CA VAL A 114 -0.49 -6.10 4.34
C VAL A 114 -1.20 -7.16 5.19
N SER A 115 -2.48 -6.95 5.50
CA SER A 115 -3.31 -7.92 6.23
C SER A 115 -3.58 -9.15 5.36
N GLN A 116 -4.06 -8.93 4.14
CA GLN A 116 -4.34 -9.99 3.17
C GLN A 116 -3.08 -10.81 2.83
N LEU A 117 -1.92 -10.17 2.73
CA LEU A 117 -0.63 -10.81 2.45
C LEU A 117 0.01 -11.47 3.68
N GLY A 118 -0.64 -11.38 4.86
CA GLY A 118 -0.16 -11.99 6.09
C GLY A 118 1.10 -11.34 6.69
N ALA A 119 1.44 -10.14 6.25
CA ALA A 119 2.67 -9.43 6.64
C ALA A 119 2.51 -8.57 7.90
N THR A 120 1.29 -8.21 8.30
CA THR A 120 1.02 -7.25 9.40
C THR A 120 1.84 -7.50 10.66
N ARG A 121 1.90 -8.74 11.16
CA ARG A 121 2.60 -9.07 12.41
C ARG A 121 4.13 -9.03 12.31
N ARG A 122 4.68 -8.85 11.11
CA ARG A 122 6.13 -8.86 10.85
C ARG A 122 6.69 -7.47 10.61
N LEU A 123 5.84 -6.51 10.29
CA LEU A 123 6.22 -5.14 10.03
C LEU A 123 6.16 -4.35 11.35
N GLU A 124 7.24 -3.65 11.66
CA GLU A 124 7.32 -2.64 12.72
C GLU A 124 6.62 -1.35 12.31
N ALA A 125 6.66 -1.02 11.02
CA ALA A 125 6.02 0.17 10.46
C ALA A 125 5.50 -0.09 9.05
N LEU A 126 4.39 0.56 8.73
CA LEU A 126 3.84 0.69 7.38
C LEU A 126 3.64 2.19 7.12
N GLU A 127 4.28 2.71 6.08
CA GLU A 127 4.08 4.08 5.61
C GLU A 127 3.38 4.05 4.25
N ALA A 128 2.42 4.94 4.03
CA ALA A 128 1.56 4.92 2.84
C ALA A 128 1.40 6.32 2.24
N GLY A 129 1.16 6.41 0.94
CA GLY A 129 0.99 7.67 0.21
C GLY A 129 2.30 8.37 -0.16
N ALA A 130 2.20 9.61 -0.62
CA ALA A 130 3.34 10.40 -1.08
C ALA A 130 4.40 10.54 0.03
N GLY A 131 5.68 10.35 -0.32
CA GLY A 131 6.80 10.44 0.62
C GLY A 131 6.88 9.32 1.67
N ALA A 132 6.22 8.18 1.44
CA ALA A 132 6.19 7.08 2.40
C ALA A 132 7.58 6.49 2.68
N LEU A 133 8.46 6.43 1.68
CA LEU A 133 9.81 5.89 1.86
C LEU A 133 10.63 6.75 2.82
N GLU A 134 10.62 8.07 2.63
CA GLU A 134 11.37 9.02 3.44
C GLU A 134 10.91 8.97 4.89
N ARG A 135 9.60 8.91 5.13
CA ARG A 135 9.04 8.73 6.48
C ARG A 135 9.46 7.39 7.09
N LEU A 136 9.50 6.33 6.30
CA LEU A 136 9.91 5.02 6.79
C LEU A 136 11.40 4.99 7.16
N LEU A 137 12.26 5.54 6.30
CA LEU A 137 13.70 5.62 6.55
C LEU A 137 14.03 6.52 7.75
N ALA A 138 13.27 7.60 7.97
CA ALA A 138 13.40 8.41 9.18
C ALA A 138 13.14 7.61 10.47
N ARG A 139 12.34 6.54 10.41
CA ARG A 139 12.04 5.64 11.54
C ARG A 139 13.03 4.48 11.67
N LEU A 140 13.42 3.87 10.54
CA LEU A 140 14.28 2.69 10.53
C LEU A 140 15.78 3.04 10.61
N GLY A 141 16.15 4.22 10.14
CA GLY A 141 17.53 4.64 9.87
C GLY A 141 17.73 4.85 8.37
N TRP A 142 18.37 5.96 8.00
CA TRP A 142 18.61 6.34 6.59
C TRP A 142 19.55 5.38 5.85
N ASP A 143 20.30 4.56 6.58
CA ASP A 143 21.18 3.51 6.06
C ASP A 143 20.48 2.16 5.87
N ALA A 144 19.19 2.06 6.21
CA ALA A 144 18.43 0.84 6.02
C ALA A 144 18.35 0.48 4.52
N PRO A 145 18.68 -0.77 4.12
CA PRO A 145 18.51 -1.22 2.75
C PRO A 145 17.05 -1.14 2.34
N VAL A 146 16.82 -0.72 1.11
CA VAL A 146 15.50 -0.65 0.49
C VAL A 146 15.37 -1.78 -0.51
N LEU A 147 14.41 -2.68 -0.29
CA LEU A 147 14.10 -3.76 -1.23
C LEU A 147 12.92 -3.35 -2.09
N ARG A 148 13.09 -3.42 -3.40
CA ARG A 148 12.09 -3.04 -4.41
C ARG A 148 11.46 -4.23 -5.11
N SER A 149 12.01 -5.42 -4.91
CA SER A 149 11.52 -6.62 -5.58
C SER A 149 11.49 -7.84 -4.67
N ARG A 150 10.62 -8.79 -4.98
CA ARG A 150 10.62 -10.10 -4.32
C ARG A 150 11.96 -10.81 -4.45
N ALA A 151 12.63 -10.70 -5.59
CA ALA A 151 13.93 -11.31 -5.82
C ALA A 151 14.98 -10.82 -4.81
N GLU A 152 15.02 -9.51 -4.53
CA GLU A 152 15.91 -8.93 -3.51
C GLU A 152 15.60 -9.45 -2.11
N LEU A 153 14.32 -9.63 -1.76
CA LEU A 153 13.93 -10.23 -0.49
C LEU A 153 14.42 -11.68 -0.34
N LEU A 154 14.40 -12.46 -1.42
CA LEU A 154 14.74 -13.89 -1.37
C LEU A 154 16.24 -14.16 -1.24
N VAL A 155 17.10 -13.20 -1.62
CA VAL A 155 18.57 -13.34 -1.58
C VAL A 155 19.22 -12.78 -0.31
N LEU A 156 18.41 -12.32 0.66
CA LEU A 156 18.83 -11.64 1.90
C LEU A 156 18.86 -12.57 3.14
#